data_AF-A0A926C1V5-F1
#
_entry.id   AF-A0A926C1V5-F1
#
_cell.length_a   1.000
_cell.length_b   1.000
_cell.length_c   1.000
_cell.angle_alpha   90.00
_cell.angle_beta   90.00
_cell.angle_gamma   90.00
#
_symmetry.space_group_name_H-M   'P 1'
#
loop_
_entity.id
_entity.type
_entity.pdbx_description
1 polymer ?
#
loop_
_entity_poly.entity_id
_entity_poly.type
_entity_poly.pdbx_seq_one_letter_code
_entity_poly.pdbx_strand_id
1 'polypeptide(L)'
;RIEWDSTRRKWAVYDYKIRAISGQTETLTPGTRIDTTLNLKPSDFATDYQLFETFTLPELNAYITLLQSRGADGIETYLLEKYARSTRPFAIVILTVIGVIVSARKSRRGVGWQVALGFFLAFAYLLFFMLAKGIAETGALNPLLAVWLPNIVFTGIGLVLYHTIPR
;
A
#
# COMPACT_ATOMS: atom_id res chain seq x y z
N ARG A 1 11.72 -8.43 32.92
CA ARG A 1 12.23 -7.27 32.13
C ARG A 1 12.81 -7.77 30.80
N ILE A 2 12.81 -6.96 29.74
CA ILE A 2 13.37 -7.32 28.42
C ILE A 2 14.33 -6.22 27.99
N GLU A 3 15.56 -6.58 27.63
CA GLU A 3 16.62 -5.64 27.25
C GLU A 3 17.30 -6.11 25.96
N TRP A 4 17.71 -5.16 25.11
CA TRP A 4 18.47 -5.45 23.90
C TRP A 4 19.96 -5.50 24.21
N ASP A 5 20.60 -6.64 23.96
CA ASP A 5 22.05 -6.79 24.03
C ASP A 5 22.67 -6.39 22.69
N SER A 6 23.29 -5.20 22.65
CA SER A 6 23.90 -4.64 21.43
C SER A 6 25.11 -5.42 20.94
N THR A 7 25.78 -6.18 21.82
CA THR A 7 26.97 -6.97 21.49
C THR A 7 26.57 -8.30 20.87
N ARG A 8 25.55 -8.96 21.43
CA ARG A 8 25.03 -10.25 20.92
C ARG A 8 23.97 -10.09 19.83
N ARG A 9 23.45 -8.88 19.61
CA ARG A 9 22.34 -8.57 18.70
C ARG A 9 21.11 -9.45 18.96
N LYS A 10 20.79 -9.66 20.24
CA LYS A 10 19.66 -10.49 20.70
C LYS A 10 18.95 -9.81 21.85
N TRP A 11 17.66 -10.11 22.03
CA TRP A 11 16.94 -9.72 23.24
C TRP A 11 17.23 -10.69 24.37
N ALA A 12 17.57 -10.15 25.53
CA ALA A 12 17.68 -10.88 26.78
C ALA A 12 16.43 -10.61 27.64
N VAL A 13 15.75 -11.68 28.04
CA VAL A 13 14.62 -11.62 28.96
C VAL A 13 15.08 -12.08 30.33
N TYR A 14 14.76 -11.30 31.36
CA TYR A 14 15.03 -11.65 32.75
C TYR A 14 13.75 -11.88 33.53
N ASP A 15 13.83 -12.80 34.49
CA ASP A 15 12.72 -13.22 35.36
C ASP A 15 11.51 -13.66 34.54
N TYR A 16 11.74 -14.57 33.60
CA TYR A 16 10.73 -15.06 32.67
C TYR A 16 9.99 -16.26 33.25
N LYS A 17 8.79 -16.52 32.73
CA LYS A 17 8.01 -17.73 33.00
C LYS A 17 7.58 -18.33 31.66
N ILE A 18 7.99 -19.56 31.39
CA ILE A 18 7.51 -20.31 30.23
C ILE A 18 6.23 -21.04 30.65
N ARG A 19 5.15 -20.78 29.93
CA ARG A 19 3.87 -21.46 30.09
C ARG A 19 3.74 -22.50 28.98
N ALA A 20 3.74 -23.78 29.35
CA ALA A 20 3.46 -24.88 28.43
C ALA A 20 2.04 -25.39 28.70
N ILE A 21 1.19 -25.37 27.67
CA ILE A 21 -0.20 -25.83 27.75
C ILE A 21 -0.29 -27.13 26.94
N SER A 22 -0.72 -28.21 27.58
CA SER A 22 -0.94 -29.52 26.95
C SER A 22 -2.34 -30.00 27.32
N GLY A 23 -3.32 -29.74 26.44
CA GLY A 23 -4.73 -30.02 26.70
C GLY A 23 -5.26 -29.18 27.85
N GLN A 24 -5.68 -29.82 28.95
CA GLN A 24 -6.16 -29.15 30.17
C GLN A 24 -5.05 -28.88 31.20
N THR A 25 -3.84 -29.36 30.96
CA THR A 25 -2.74 -29.25 31.93
C THR A 25 -1.86 -28.06 31.55
N GLU A 26 -1.56 -27.23 32.53
CA GLU A 26 -0.65 -26.09 32.40
C GLU A 26 0.60 -26.32 33.27
N THR A 27 1.78 -26.17 32.68
CA THR A 27 3.05 -26.17 33.41
C THR A 27 3.70 -24.80 33.28
N LEU A 28 4.08 -24.22 34.42
CA LEU A 28 4.79 -22.95 34.49
C LEU A 28 6.23 -23.20 34.95
N THR A 29 7.19 -22.91 34.08
CA THR A 29 8.62 -23.04 34.38
C THR A 29 9.23 -21.64 34.50
N PRO A 30 9.57 -21.18 35.72
CA PRO A 30 10.28 -19.91 35.91
C PRO A 30 11.76 -20.05 35.52
N GLY A 31 12.36 -18.95 35.08
CA GLY A 31 13.79 -18.89 34.80
C GLY A 31 14.36 -17.48 34.94
N THR A 32 15.67 -17.38 35.20
CA THR A 32 16.32 -16.11 35.54
C THR A 32 16.70 -15.29 34.31
N ARG A 33 17.24 -15.93 33.26
CA ARG A 33 17.65 -15.27 32.02
C ARG A 33 17.53 -16.20 30.82
N ILE A 34 16.97 -15.71 29.72
CA ILE A 34 16.92 -16.43 28.43
C ILE A 34 17.21 -15.45 27.29
N ASP A 35 17.96 -15.91 26.29
CA ASP A 35 18.17 -15.17 25.04
C ASP A 35 17.08 -15.58 24.04
N THR A 36 16.50 -14.62 23.33
CA THR A 36 15.46 -14.90 22.32
C THR A 36 16.01 -14.98 20.90
N THR A 37 15.25 -15.60 20.00
CA THR A 37 15.51 -15.63 18.55
C THR A 37 14.59 -14.66 17.79
N LEU A 38 14.08 -13.62 18.46
CA LEU A 38 13.17 -12.65 17.86
C LEU A 38 13.88 -11.81 16.78
N ASN A 39 13.31 -11.78 15.57
CA ASN A 39 13.82 -10.98 14.45
C ASN A 39 13.33 -9.51 14.53
N LEU A 40 13.46 -8.87 15.70
CA LEU A 40 13.05 -7.49 15.98
C LEU A 40 14.23 -6.72 16.56
N LYS A 41 14.40 -5.45 16.19
CA LYS A 41 15.40 -4.51 16.72
C LYS A 41 14.71 -3.41 17.52
N PRO A 42 15.40 -2.75 18.46
CA PRO A 42 14.84 -1.61 19.19
C PRO A 42 14.31 -0.50 18.27
N SER A 43 14.99 -0.25 17.14
CA SER A 43 14.59 0.73 16.14
C SER A 43 13.25 0.39 15.47
N ASP A 44 12.84 -0.88 15.42
CA ASP A 44 11.55 -1.27 14.84
C ASP A 44 10.35 -0.82 15.69
N PHE A 45 10.59 -0.43 16.95
CA PHE A 45 9.55 0.13 17.84
C PHE A 45 9.48 1.66 17.74
N ALA A 46 10.36 2.31 16.98
CA ALA A 46 10.23 3.72 16.68
C ALA A 46 8.98 3.92 15.81
N THR A 47 8.10 4.83 16.21
CA THR A 47 6.89 5.15 15.44
C THR A 47 7.27 6.07 14.30
N ASP A 48 7.57 5.50 13.15
CA ASP A 48 7.77 6.26 11.93
C ASP A 48 6.49 6.25 11.09
N TYR A 49 5.64 7.25 11.29
CA TYR A 49 4.44 7.46 10.49
C TYR A 49 4.83 7.71 9.01
N GLN A 50 4.17 7.03 8.06
CA GLN A 50 4.41 7.12 6.60
C GLN A 50 5.80 6.67 6.08
N LEU A 51 6.50 5.79 6.79
CA LEU A 51 7.83 5.29 6.35
C LEU A 51 7.85 4.64 4.95
N PHE A 52 6.71 4.16 4.44
CA PHE A 52 6.61 3.54 3.11
C PHE A 52 6.73 4.53 1.95
N GLU A 53 6.35 5.80 2.13
CA GLU A 53 6.42 6.81 1.07
C GLU A 53 7.85 7.28 0.82
N THR A 54 8.72 7.20 1.84
CA THR A 54 10.12 7.65 1.79
C THR A 54 11.08 6.58 1.26
N PHE A 55 10.69 5.31 1.30
CA PHE A 55 11.53 4.22 0.81
C PHE A 55 11.75 4.25 -0.70
N THR A 56 12.99 3.99 -1.10
CA THR A 56 13.29 3.58 -2.48
C THR A 56 12.68 2.20 -2.78
N LEU A 57 12.53 1.85 -4.06
CA LEU A 57 11.97 0.54 -4.46
C LEU A 57 12.71 -0.67 -3.84
N PRO A 58 14.05 -0.71 -3.80
CA PRO A 58 14.78 -1.78 -3.13
C PRO A 58 14.51 -1.85 -1.62
N GLU A 59 14.50 -0.70 -0.93
CA GLU A 59 14.22 -0.62 0.50
C GLU A 59 12.80 -1.08 0.82
N LEU A 60 11.82 -0.66 0.02
CA LEU A 60 10.44 -1.08 0.15
C LEU A 60 10.29 -2.59 0.01
N ASN A 61 10.98 -3.21 -0.95
CA ASN A 61 10.97 -4.67 -1.14
C ASN A 61 11.62 -5.41 0.03
N ALA A 62 12.75 -4.91 0.53
CA ALA A 62 13.44 -5.48 1.68
C ALA A 62 12.55 -5.39 2.94
N TYR A 63 11.87 -4.26 3.13
CA TYR A 63 10.97 -4.04 4.24
C TYR A 63 9.70 -4.92 4.18
N ILE A 64 9.10 -5.08 3.00
CA ILE A 64 7.98 -6.02 2.79
C ILE A 64 8.40 -7.45 3.17
N THR A 65 9.58 -7.88 2.73
CA THR A 65 10.11 -9.22 3.05
C THR A 65 10.34 -9.37 4.56
N LEU A 66 10.82 -8.32 5.23
CA LEU A 66 11.00 -8.29 6.67
C LEU A 66 9.65 -8.40 7.40
N LEU A 67 8.64 -7.63 7.02
CA LEU A 67 7.28 -7.70 7.59
C LEU A 67 6.66 -9.08 7.39
N GLN A 68 6.79 -9.66 6.20
CA GLN A 68 6.34 -11.03 5.92
C GLN A 68 7.03 -12.06 6.81
N SER A 69 8.36 -11.95 7.02
CA SER A 69 9.09 -12.85 7.92
C SER A 69 8.67 -12.73 9.39
N ARG A 70 8.11 -11.58 9.77
CA ARG A 70 7.61 -11.29 11.11
C ARG A 70 6.14 -11.68 11.30
N GLY A 71 5.43 -12.03 10.23
CA GLY A 71 3.98 -12.23 10.24
C GLY A 71 3.23 -10.98 10.71
N ALA A 72 3.74 -9.79 10.36
CA ALA A 72 3.12 -8.53 10.75
C ALA A 72 1.87 -8.25 9.90
N ASP A 73 0.84 -7.66 10.51
CA ASP A 73 -0.34 -7.17 9.79
C ASP A 73 -0.03 -5.85 9.07
N GLY A 74 -0.88 -5.48 8.09
CA GLY A 74 -0.77 -4.20 7.37
C GLY A 74 0.30 -4.21 6.25
N ILE A 75 0.74 -5.38 5.81
CA ILE A 75 1.63 -5.55 4.65
C ILE A 75 0.96 -5.01 3.38
N GLU A 76 -0.37 -5.03 3.34
CA GLU A 76 -1.22 -4.57 2.25
C GLU A 76 -0.89 -3.13 1.84
N THR A 77 -0.68 -2.23 2.80
CA THR A 77 -0.36 -0.82 2.54
C THR A 77 0.97 -0.67 1.79
N TYR A 78 1.99 -1.45 2.17
CA TYR A 78 3.30 -1.43 1.52
C TYR A 78 3.26 -2.07 0.12
N LEU A 79 2.50 -3.15 -0.02
CA LEU A 79 2.24 -3.77 -1.33
C LEU A 79 1.49 -2.82 -2.26
N LEU A 80 0.51 -2.08 -1.72
CA LEU A 80 -0.25 -1.09 -2.47
C LEU A 80 0.65 0.02 -3.01
N GLU A 81 1.53 0.59 -2.18
CA GLU A 81 2.49 1.60 -2.64
C GLU A 81 3.43 1.04 -3.72
N LYS A 82 3.91 -0.21 -3.55
CA LYS A 82 4.74 -0.90 -4.54
C LYS A 82 4.02 -1.01 -5.89
N TYR A 83 2.78 -1.50 -5.91
CA TYR A 83 2.02 -1.66 -7.15
C TYR A 83 1.60 -0.30 -7.73
N ALA A 84 1.30 0.69 -6.88
CA ALA A 84 0.98 2.04 -7.29
C ALA A 84 2.14 2.67 -8.08
N ARG A 85 3.39 2.48 -7.63
CA ARG A 85 4.58 2.97 -8.34
C ARG A 85 4.67 2.45 -9.79
N SER A 86 4.39 1.17 -10.01
CA SER A 86 4.38 0.59 -11.36
C SER A 86 3.19 1.05 -12.21
N THR A 87 2.08 1.43 -11.57
CA THR A 87 0.81 1.73 -12.25
C THR A 87 0.63 3.23 -12.56
N ARG A 88 1.32 4.11 -11.81
CA ARG A 88 1.33 5.57 -12.00
C ARG A 88 1.61 6.02 -13.45
N PRO A 89 2.61 5.47 -14.18
CA PRO A 89 2.85 5.87 -15.56
C PRO A 89 1.65 5.62 -16.49
N PHE A 90 0.94 4.50 -16.30
CA PHE A 90 -0.24 4.16 -17.09
C PHE A 90 -1.40 5.12 -16.81
N ALA A 91 -1.60 5.51 -15.55
CA ALA A 91 -2.60 6.49 -15.16
C ALA A 91 -2.41 7.83 -15.89
N ILE A 92 -1.17 8.31 -15.97
CA ILE A 92 -0.83 9.55 -16.68
C ILE A 92 -1.19 9.41 -18.16
N VAL A 93 -0.79 8.32 -18.82
CA VAL A 93 -1.11 8.09 -20.24
C VAL A 93 -2.61 8.07 -20.49
N ILE A 94 -3.38 7.36 -19.66
CA ILE A 94 -4.85 7.27 -19.79
C ILE A 94 -5.47 8.67 -19.65
N LEU A 95 -5.10 9.43 -18.62
CA LEU A 95 -5.65 10.77 -18.40
C LEU A 95 -5.25 11.75 -19.50
N THR A 96 -4.01 11.68 -20.01
CA THR A 96 -3.58 12.48 -21.15
C THR A 96 -4.39 12.17 -22.40
N VAL A 97 -4.59 10.89 -22.72
CA VAL A 97 -5.39 10.47 -23.88
C VAL A 97 -6.83 10.96 -23.75
N ILE A 98 -7.45 10.81 -22.58
CA ILE A 98 -8.79 11.33 -22.30
C ILE A 98 -8.83 12.86 -22.49
N GLY A 99 -7.83 13.58 -21.97
CA GLY A 99 -7.72 15.04 -22.14
C GLY A 99 -7.63 15.47 -23.60
N VAL A 100 -6.84 14.75 -24.41
CA VAL A 100 -6.72 14.98 -25.86
C VAL A 100 -8.05 14.73 -26.56
N ILE A 101 -8.72 13.61 -26.26
CA ILE A 101 -10.03 13.25 -26.81
C ILE A 101 -11.08 14.32 -26.50
N VAL A 102 -11.15 14.78 -25.26
CA VAL A 102 -12.08 15.84 -24.82
C VAL A 102 -11.79 17.18 -25.51
N SER A 103 -10.52 17.52 -25.68
CA SER A 103 -10.08 18.76 -26.33
C SER A 103 -10.31 18.75 -27.85
N ALA A 104 -10.12 17.59 -28.49
CA ALA A 104 -10.31 17.43 -29.93
C ALA A 104 -11.79 17.52 -30.35
N ARG A 105 -12.73 17.22 -29.45
CA ARG A 105 -14.16 17.28 -29.74
C ARG A 105 -14.60 18.72 -29.96
N LYS A 106 -15.08 19.06 -31.16
CA LYS A 106 -15.55 20.41 -31.52
C LYS A 106 -16.55 20.95 -30.49
N SER A 107 -16.11 21.88 -29.64
CA SER A 107 -16.96 22.47 -28.61
C SER A 107 -17.78 23.61 -29.20
N ARG A 108 -19.09 23.42 -29.32
CA ARG A 108 -20.04 24.52 -29.60
C ARG A 108 -20.24 25.46 -28.39
N ARG A 109 -19.75 25.07 -27.20
CA ARG A 109 -19.95 25.75 -25.91
C ARG A 109 -18.72 26.52 -25.41
N GLY A 110 -17.72 26.75 -26.28
CA GLY A 110 -16.47 27.44 -25.92
C GLY A 110 -15.43 26.53 -25.24
N VAL A 111 -14.21 27.05 -25.09
CA VAL A 111 -13.03 26.30 -24.59
C VAL A 111 -13.15 25.94 -23.10
N GLY A 112 -13.79 26.81 -22.29
CA GLY A 112 -13.94 26.59 -20.85
C GLY A 112 -14.67 25.29 -20.48
N TRP A 113 -15.62 24.85 -21.30
CA TRP A 113 -16.34 23.59 -21.07
C TRP A 113 -15.41 22.37 -21.17
N GLN A 114 -14.48 22.35 -22.13
CA GLN A 114 -13.55 21.24 -22.30
C GLN A 114 -12.55 21.17 -21.13
N VAL A 115 -12.06 22.32 -20.69
CA VAL A 115 -11.15 22.43 -19.53
C VAL A 115 -11.84 21.93 -18.26
N ALA A 116 -13.07 22.40 -18.00
CA ALA A 116 -13.84 21.96 -16.84
C ALA A 116 -14.10 20.44 -16.86
N LEU A 117 -14.44 19.88 -18.03
CA LEU A 117 -14.66 18.45 -18.17
C LEU A 117 -13.38 17.63 -17.96
N GLY A 118 -12.25 18.08 -18.51
CA GLY A 118 -10.95 17.42 -18.30
C GLY A 118 -10.53 17.43 -16.83
N PHE A 119 -10.70 18.57 -16.15
CA PHE A 119 -10.42 18.68 -14.71
C PHE A 119 -11.35 17.80 -13.89
N PHE A 120 -12.64 17.77 -14.21
CA PHE A 120 -13.62 16.90 -13.55
C PHE A 120 -13.24 15.42 -13.70
N LEU A 121 -12.82 14.98 -14.88
CA LEU A 121 -12.40 13.60 -15.11
C LEU A 121 -11.12 13.25 -14.35
N ALA A 122 -10.14 14.15 -14.28
CA ALA A 122 -8.94 13.94 -13.47
C ALA A 122 -9.28 13.85 -11.98
N PHE A 123 -10.16 14.72 -11.48
CA PHE A 123 -10.61 14.66 -10.09
C PHE A 123 -11.40 13.38 -9.79
N ALA A 124 -12.30 12.96 -10.68
CA ALA A 124 -13.02 11.71 -10.57
C ALA A 124 -12.07 10.49 -10.52
N TYR A 125 -10.99 10.51 -11.31
CA TYR A 125 -9.94 9.49 -11.27
C TYR A 125 -9.28 9.44 -9.89
N LEU A 126 -8.89 10.59 -9.33
CA LEU A 126 -8.28 10.66 -8.01
C LEU A 126 -9.22 10.14 -6.91
N LEU A 127 -10.50 10.49 -6.96
CA LEU A 127 -11.49 9.96 -6.02
C LEU A 127 -11.61 8.45 -6.12
N PHE A 128 -11.68 7.91 -7.33
CA PHE A 128 -11.81 6.47 -7.54
C PHE A 128 -10.56 5.72 -7.04
N PHE A 129 -9.36 6.27 -7.29
CA PHE A 129 -8.11 5.73 -6.77
C PHE A 129 -8.08 5.76 -5.24
N MET A 130 -8.52 6.86 -4.60
CA MET A 130 -8.51 6.97 -3.15
C MET A 130 -9.50 6.01 -2.48
N LEU A 131 -10.68 5.82 -3.07
CA LEU A 131 -11.66 4.83 -2.61
C LEU A 131 -11.13 3.40 -2.75
N ALA A 132 -10.57 3.05 -3.91
CA ALA A 132 -9.97 1.73 -4.13
C ALA A 132 -8.81 1.46 -3.16
N LYS A 133 -7.97 2.47 -2.90
CA LYS A 133 -6.90 2.41 -1.92
C LYS A 133 -7.42 2.13 -0.51
N GLY A 134 -8.39 2.91 -0.04
CA GLY A 134 -8.97 2.73 1.30
C GLY A 134 -9.59 1.34 1.51
N ILE A 135 -10.25 0.78 0.49
CA ILE A 135 -10.81 -0.58 0.57
C ILE A 135 -9.68 -1.63 0.67
N ALA A 136 -8.60 -1.49 -0.10
CA ALA A 136 -7.50 -2.44 -0.07
C ALA A 136 -6.66 -2.37 1.22
N GLU A 137 -6.56 -1.19 1.84
CA GLU A 137 -5.90 -1.03 3.16
C GLU A 137 -6.63 -1.81 4.27
N THR A 138 -7.93 -2.05 4.14
CA THR A 138 -8.69 -2.90 5.08
C THR A 138 -8.48 -4.40 4.85
N GLY A 139 -7.72 -4.81 3.83
CA GLY A 139 -7.54 -6.21 3.44
C GLY A 139 -8.72 -6.82 2.66
N ALA A 140 -9.80 -6.04 2.42
CA ALA A 140 -10.99 -6.53 1.73
C ALA A 140 -10.78 -6.76 0.22
N LEU A 141 -9.75 -6.15 -0.38
CA LEU A 141 -9.47 -6.23 -1.81
C LEU A 141 -7.97 -6.39 -2.06
N ASN A 142 -7.62 -7.23 -3.03
CA ASN A 142 -6.21 -7.50 -3.37
C ASN A 142 -5.51 -6.17 -3.79
N PRO A 143 -4.39 -5.78 -3.17
CA PRO A 143 -3.69 -4.53 -3.47
C PRO A 143 -3.37 -4.32 -4.96
N LEU A 144 -3.07 -5.41 -5.70
CA LEU A 144 -2.82 -5.33 -7.13
C LEU A 144 -4.07 -4.91 -7.90
N LEU A 145 -5.22 -5.52 -7.61
CA LEU A 145 -6.49 -5.16 -8.26
C LEU A 145 -6.91 -3.74 -7.91
N ALA A 146 -6.73 -3.33 -6.65
CA ALA A 146 -7.11 -2.00 -6.17
C ALA A 146 -6.45 -0.88 -6.98
N VAL A 147 -5.15 -1.02 -7.23
CA VAL A 147 -4.35 -0.03 -7.93
C VAL A 147 -4.69 0.00 -9.43
N TRP A 148 -5.05 -1.14 -10.03
CA TRP A 148 -5.40 -1.23 -11.44
C TRP A 148 -6.85 -0.87 -11.74
N LEU A 149 -7.75 -0.98 -10.77
CA LEU A 149 -9.18 -0.76 -10.95
C LEU A 149 -9.51 0.62 -11.54
N PRO A 150 -8.95 1.75 -11.06
CA PRO A 150 -9.16 3.06 -11.68
C PRO A 150 -8.69 3.10 -13.13
N ASN A 151 -7.54 2.52 -13.45
CA ASN A 151 -7.03 2.48 -14.82
C ASN A 151 -7.96 1.71 -15.76
N ILE A 152 -8.48 0.55 -15.32
CA ILE A 152 -9.40 -0.26 -16.13
C ILE A 152 -10.68 0.53 -16.41
N VAL A 153 -11.26 1.15 -15.38
CA VAL A 153 -12.50 1.94 -15.50
C VAL A 153 -12.29 3.13 -16.42
N PHE A 154 -11.22 3.90 -16.22
CA PHE A 154 -10.95 5.11 -17.02
C PHE A 154 -10.49 4.79 -18.45
N THR A 155 -9.83 3.65 -18.67
CA THR A 155 -9.57 3.16 -20.04
C THR A 155 -10.89 2.88 -20.76
N GLY A 156 -11.85 2.22 -20.10
CA GLY A 156 -13.19 2.00 -20.65
C GLY A 156 -13.92 3.31 -20.98
N ILE A 157 -13.88 4.28 -20.07
CA ILE A 157 -14.45 5.63 -20.30
C ILE A 157 -13.78 6.30 -21.50
N GLY A 158 -12.45 6.24 -21.61
CA GLY A 158 -11.69 6.79 -22.73
C GLY A 158 -12.09 6.17 -24.07
N LEU A 159 -12.28 4.85 -24.12
CA LEU A 159 -12.73 4.14 -25.33
C LEU A 159 -14.16 4.55 -25.73
N VAL A 160 -15.07 4.66 -24.76
CA VAL A 160 -16.45 5.13 -25.01
C VAL A 160 -16.44 6.57 -25.52
N LEU A 161 -15.66 7.45 -24.90
CA LEU A 161 -15.50 8.85 -25.34
C LEU A 161 -14.95 8.91 -26.78
N TYR A 162 -13.94 8.11 -27.10
CA TYR A 162 -13.38 8.02 -28.45
C TYR A 162 -14.44 7.62 -29.49
N HIS A 163 -15.25 6.61 -29.20
CA HIS A 163 -16.29 6.14 -30.13
C HIS A 163 -17.47 7.12 -30.27
N THR A 164 -17.74 7.92 -29.24
CA THR A 164 -18.85 8.91 -29.21
C THR A 164 -18.49 10.23 -29.90
N ILE A 165 -17.25 10.40 -30.38
CA ILE A 165 -16.86 11.55 -31.19
C ILE A 165 -17.22 11.25 -32.65
N PRO A 166 -18.25 11.91 -33.22
CA PRO A 166 -18.50 11.81 -34.66
C PRO A 166 -17.28 12.38 -35.39
N ARG A 167 -16.76 11.60 -36.35
CA ARG A 167 -15.65 12.00 -37.22
C ARG A 167 -15.97 13.26 -38.01
#